data_AF-A0A922K9Z7-F1
#
_entry.id   AF-A0A922K9Z7-F1
#
_cell.length_a   1.000
_cell.length_b   1.000
_cell.length_c   1.000
_cell.angle_alpha   90.00
_cell.angle_beta   90.00
_cell.angle_gamma   90.00
#
_symmetry.space_group_name_H-M   'P 1'
#
loop_
_entity.id
_entity.type
_entity.pdbx_description
1 polymer ?
#
loop_
_entity_poly.entity_id
_entity_poly.type
_entity_poly.pdbx_seq_one_letter_code
_entity_poly.pdbx_strand_id
1 'polypeptide(L)'
;MDCSICTSMPVILRPPRNTICEACYEGARAIIDLVNNHLHSHDDQFGTDCQPNSCKTLGHVARWMSDKKAMENAIKEELSFLRAGFFTALRDQIHTDIQLKPANNGLSIPAHRAILATRSQIFKNMLDSDVCKAPPMDAITLPELSYEELECLLEFLYIGSLPTEKVNKHVNSLSLAADKYEIPYLSKFCERHMLGSLSSSNALDVLEISDVCSYISLKETALKFIVNNMDEIAFSARFEEFAIKNPHLCVQITRASLMGAKKV
;
A
#
# COMPACT_ATOMS: atom_id res chain seq x y z
N MET A 1 11.57 -33.71 -30.03
CA MET A 1 11.67 -32.48 -30.84
C MET A 1 12.78 -31.64 -30.21
N ASP A 2 13.95 -31.56 -30.84
CA ASP A 2 15.06 -30.78 -30.31
C ASP A 2 14.80 -29.29 -30.57
N CYS A 3 14.28 -28.59 -29.56
CA CYS A 3 14.01 -27.17 -29.68
C CYS A 3 15.32 -26.38 -29.76
N SER A 4 15.47 -25.49 -30.74
CA SER A 4 16.65 -24.64 -30.88
C SER A 4 16.88 -23.68 -29.70
N ILE A 5 15.87 -23.47 -28.85
CA ILE A 5 15.91 -22.57 -27.69
C ILE A 5 16.18 -23.34 -26.38
N CYS A 6 15.43 -24.41 -26.08
CA CYS A 6 15.52 -25.13 -24.80
C CYS A 6 16.24 -26.48 -24.86
N THR A 7 16.86 -26.87 -25.98
CA THR A 7 17.64 -28.11 -26.03
C THR A 7 18.92 -28.01 -25.20
N SER A 8 19.21 -29.08 -24.45
CA SER A 8 20.44 -29.25 -23.66
C SER A 8 21.66 -29.64 -24.52
N MET A 9 21.48 -29.87 -25.82
CA MET A 9 22.57 -30.21 -26.74
C MET A 9 23.43 -28.98 -27.04
N PRO A 10 24.77 -29.05 -26.93
CA PRO A 10 25.67 -27.95 -27.23
C PRO A 10 25.48 -27.43 -28.66
N VAL A 11 25.52 -26.11 -28.85
CA VAL A 11 25.23 -25.43 -30.13
C VAL A 11 26.04 -26.00 -31.31
N ILE A 12 27.27 -26.45 -31.05
CA ILE A 12 28.23 -26.99 -32.03
C ILE A 12 27.81 -28.36 -32.57
N LEU A 13 26.97 -29.10 -31.84
CA LEU A 13 26.50 -30.44 -32.22
C LEU A 13 25.05 -30.43 -32.73
N ARG A 14 24.42 -29.25 -32.86
CA ARG A 14 23.03 -29.15 -33.30
C ARG A 14 22.94 -29.29 -34.82
N PRO A 15 22.09 -30.19 -35.35
CA PRO A 15 21.72 -30.18 -36.76
C PRO A 15 21.06 -28.83 -37.10
N PRO A 16 21.10 -28.36 -38.36
CA PRO A 16 20.50 -27.09 -38.79
C PRO A 16 18.97 -27.18 -38.82
N ARG A 17 18.34 -27.32 -37.65
CA ARG A 17 16.88 -27.39 -37.48
C ARG A 17 16.41 -26.11 -36.80
N ASN A 18 15.54 -25.37 -37.49
CA ASN A 18 14.88 -24.15 -37.00
C ASN A 18 13.58 -24.49 -36.26
N THR A 19 13.53 -25.59 -35.52
CA THR A 19 12.30 -26.05 -34.87
C THR A 19 12.24 -25.50 -33.45
N ILE A 20 11.23 -24.68 -33.17
CA ILE A 20 10.93 -24.17 -31.83
C ILE A 20 9.84 -25.06 -31.23
N CYS A 21 9.99 -25.51 -29.98
CA CYS A 21 8.91 -26.23 -29.32
C CYS A 21 7.79 -25.26 -28.93
N GLU A 22 6.58 -25.80 -28.76
CA GLU A 22 5.40 -25.02 -28.39
C GLU A 22 5.62 -24.15 -27.14
N ALA A 23 6.26 -24.68 -26.10
CA ALA A 23 6.56 -23.91 -24.89
C ALA A 23 7.49 -22.70 -25.13
N CYS A 24 8.52 -22.85 -25.98
CA CYS A 24 9.40 -21.73 -26.33
C CYS A 24 8.72 -20.74 -27.26
N TYR A 25 7.82 -21.20 -28.13
CA TYR A 25 7.02 -20.33 -28.98
C TYR A 25 6.02 -19.50 -28.14
N GLU A 26 5.30 -20.14 -27.22
CA GLU A 26 4.40 -19.46 -26.29
C GLU A 26 5.15 -18.49 -25.36
N GLY A 27 6.33 -18.87 -24.87
CA GLY A 27 7.19 -17.98 -24.09
C GLY A 27 7.62 -16.74 -24.88
N ALA A 28 8.03 -16.91 -26.14
CA ALA A 28 8.38 -15.79 -27.01
C ALA A 28 7.16 -14.90 -27.32
N ARG A 29 6.00 -15.51 -27.59
CA ARG A 29 4.74 -14.79 -27.82
C ARG A 29 4.34 -13.96 -26.60
N ALA A 30 4.39 -14.55 -25.39
CA ALA A 30 4.07 -13.84 -24.15
C ALA A 30 5.00 -12.65 -23.89
N ILE A 31 6.29 -12.76 -24.19
CA ILE A 31 7.24 -11.64 -24.09
C ILE A 31 6.90 -10.55 -25.12
N ILE A 32 6.59 -10.94 -26.36
CA ILE A 32 6.21 -9.99 -27.42
C ILE A 32 4.92 -9.27 -27.07
N ASP A 33 3.91 -9.99 -26.56
CA ASP A 33 2.62 -9.43 -26.15
C ASP A 33 2.79 -8.47 -24.96
N LEU A 34 3.61 -8.83 -23.96
CA LEU A 34 3.95 -7.94 -22.85
C LEU A 34 4.59 -6.64 -23.35
N VAL A 35 5.52 -6.74 -24.30
CA VAL A 35 6.20 -5.60 -24.91
C VAL A 35 5.23 -4.74 -25.73
N ASN A 36 4.40 -5.34 -26.59
CA ASN A 36 3.44 -4.64 -27.45
C ASN A 36 2.33 -3.95 -26.65
N ASN A 37 1.75 -4.64 -25.67
CA ASN A 37 0.70 -4.09 -24.79
C ASN A 37 1.20 -2.89 -23.97
N HIS A 38 2.51 -2.76 -23.73
CA HIS A 38 3.09 -1.66 -22.94
C HIS A 38 3.72 -0.55 -23.80
N LEU A 39 3.91 -0.78 -25.09
CA LEU A 39 4.39 0.23 -26.04
C LEU A 39 3.25 1.05 -26.68
N HIS A 40 2.05 0.47 -26.84
CA HIS A 40 0.91 1.17 -27.43
C HIS A 40 0.24 2.18 -26.49
N SER A 41 0.57 2.19 -25.20
CA SER A 41 0.07 3.19 -24.24
C SER A 41 0.78 4.55 -24.30
N HIS A 42 1.67 4.79 -25.28
CA HIS A 42 2.54 5.98 -25.29
C HIS A 42 2.61 6.78 -26.61
N ASP A 43 1.83 6.43 -27.65
CA ASP A 43 1.90 7.10 -28.97
C ASP A 43 0.81 8.15 -29.24
N ASP A 44 0.03 8.61 -28.25
CA ASP A 44 -1.03 9.63 -28.48
C ASP A 44 -0.55 11.10 -28.42
N GLN A 45 0.75 11.36 -28.33
CA GLN A 45 1.28 12.72 -28.47
C GLN A 45 2.62 12.70 -29.20
N PHE A 46 2.61 12.48 -30.51
CA PHE A 46 3.40 13.22 -31.51
C PHE A 46 3.16 12.56 -32.88
N GLY A 47 2.41 13.24 -33.74
CA GLY A 47 2.16 12.78 -35.10
C GLY A 47 3.47 12.69 -35.89
N THR A 48 3.86 11.47 -36.22
CA THR A 48 4.83 11.21 -37.30
C THR A 48 4.51 9.87 -37.93
N ASP A 49 4.24 9.90 -39.23
CA ASP A 49 4.12 8.74 -40.12
C ASP A 49 5.27 7.75 -39.89
N CYS A 50 4.96 6.50 -39.58
CA CYS A 50 5.93 5.41 -39.61
C CYS A 50 5.31 4.10 -40.13
N GLN A 51 6.01 3.52 -41.12
CA GLN A 51 5.64 2.32 -41.87
C GLN A 51 5.48 1.05 -41.00
N PRO A 52 4.71 0.03 -41.47
CA PRO A 52 4.25 -1.08 -40.64
C PRO A 52 5.28 -2.17 -40.27
N ASN A 53 6.57 -2.03 -40.59
CA ASN A 53 7.53 -3.16 -40.56
C ASN A 53 8.82 -2.94 -39.75
N SER A 54 8.88 -1.96 -38.83
CA SER A 54 10.02 -1.84 -37.92
C SER A 54 9.81 -2.67 -36.66
N CYS A 55 10.31 -3.90 -36.67
CA CYS A 55 10.42 -4.73 -35.47
C CYS A 55 11.25 -3.97 -34.43
N LYS A 56 10.62 -3.48 -33.36
CA LYS A 56 11.29 -2.76 -32.26
C LYS A 56 12.37 -3.68 -31.68
N THR A 57 13.63 -3.37 -31.96
CA THR A 57 14.78 -4.24 -31.63
C THR A 57 14.96 -4.39 -30.12
N LEU A 58 15.60 -5.49 -29.67
CA LEU A 58 15.96 -5.70 -28.25
C LEU A 58 16.74 -4.51 -27.65
N GLY A 59 17.50 -3.78 -28.47
CA GLY A 59 18.21 -2.57 -28.06
C GLY A 59 17.30 -1.42 -27.64
N HIS A 60 16.10 -1.30 -28.22
CA HIS A 60 15.10 -0.31 -27.82
C HIS A 60 14.52 -0.64 -26.43
N VAL A 61 14.23 -1.92 -26.18
CA VAL A 61 13.74 -2.40 -24.88
C VAL A 61 14.79 -2.20 -23.78
N ALA A 62 16.06 -2.53 -24.07
CA ALA A 62 17.16 -2.32 -23.14
C ALA A 62 17.34 -0.84 -22.77
N ARG A 63 17.32 0.06 -23.76
CA ARG A 63 17.39 1.51 -23.53
C ARG A 63 16.23 2.00 -22.67
N TRP A 64 15.00 1.60 -23.00
CA TRP A 64 13.82 1.95 -22.22
C TRP A 64 13.89 1.49 -20.76
N MET A 65 14.39 0.27 -20.49
CA MET A 65 14.59 -0.21 -19.12
C MET A 65 15.61 0.64 -18.36
N SER A 66 16.70 1.03 -19.01
CA SER A 66 17.69 1.96 -18.43
C SER A 66 17.08 3.32 -18.13
N ASP A 67 16.28 3.86 -19.03
CA ASP A 67 15.60 5.15 -18.86
C ASP A 67 14.60 5.11 -17.70
N LYS A 68 13.80 4.03 -17.58
CA LYS A 68 12.89 3.82 -16.45
C LYS A 68 13.61 3.72 -15.12
N LYS A 69 14.73 2.99 -15.08
CA LYS A 69 15.56 2.89 -13.87
C LYS A 69 16.19 4.23 -13.50
N ALA A 70 16.64 5.01 -14.48
CA ALA A 70 17.17 6.35 -14.24
C ALA A 70 16.08 7.28 -13.67
N MET A 71 14.87 7.24 -14.23
CA MET A 71 13.72 7.99 -13.73
C MET A 71 13.33 7.58 -12.31
N GLU A 72 13.30 6.28 -12.01
CA GLU A 72 13.02 5.78 -10.66
C GLU A 72 14.06 6.26 -9.64
N ASN A 73 15.33 6.26 -10.02
CA ASN A 73 16.41 6.77 -9.17
C ASN A 73 16.29 8.28 -8.93
N ALA A 74 15.96 9.06 -9.97
CA ALA A 74 15.74 10.50 -9.84
C ALA A 74 14.58 10.80 -8.86
N ILE A 75 13.45 10.09 -9.01
CA ILE A 75 12.31 10.22 -8.08
C ILE A 75 12.72 9.83 -6.65
N LYS A 76 13.52 8.78 -6.47
CA LYS A 76 14.02 8.38 -5.15
C LYS A 76 14.92 9.45 -4.53
N GLU A 77 15.78 10.08 -5.33
CA GLU A 77 16.66 11.15 -4.88
C GLU A 77 15.85 12.36 -4.41
N GLU A 78 14.90 12.84 -5.23
CA GLU A 78 13.98 13.93 -4.86
C GLU A 78 13.19 13.61 -3.58
N LEU A 79 12.62 12.41 -3.48
CA LEU A 79 11.89 11.96 -2.29
C LEU A 79 12.79 11.92 -1.06
N SER A 80 14.04 11.47 -1.21
CA SER A 80 15.00 11.40 -0.10
C SER A 80 15.38 12.78 0.41
N PHE A 81 15.58 13.75 -0.49
CA PHE A 81 15.86 15.14 -0.14
C PHE A 81 14.72 15.74 0.70
N LEU A 82 13.47 15.60 0.22
CA LEU A 82 12.29 16.11 0.94
C LEU A 82 12.09 15.42 2.29
N ARG A 83 12.16 14.07 2.32
CA ARG A 83 11.97 13.28 3.53
C ARG A 83 13.02 13.60 4.59
N ALA A 84 14.29 13.70 4.20
CA ALA A 84 15.38 13.97 5.14
C ALA A 84 15.21 15.33 5.82
N GLY A 85 14.83 16.37 5.06
CA GLY A 85 14.57 17.71 5.59
C GLY A 85 13.41 17.72 6.59
N PHE A 86 12.24 17.18 6.21
CA PHE A 86 11.08 17.13 7.10
C PHE A 86 11.31 16.25 8.32
N PHE A 87 11.93 15.09 8.17
CA PHE A 87 12.26 14.22 9.29
C PHE A 87 13.20 14.90 10.29
N THR A 88 14.22 15.62 9.80
CA THR A 88 15.13 16.42 10.63
C THR A 88 14.37 17.50 11.39
N ALA A 89 13.45 18.22 10.72
CA ALA A 89 12.65 19.24 11.37
C ALA A 89 11.76 18.68 12.51
N LEU A 90 11.17 17.49 12.33
CA LEU A 90 10.41 16.82 13.39
C LEU A 90 11.32 16.37 14.54
N ARG A 91 12.39 15.63 14.24
CA ARG A 91 13.30 15.04 15.24
C ARG A 91 14.00 16.10 16.08
N ASP A 92 14.52 17.14 15.43
CA ASP A 92 15.30 18.20 16.08
C ASP A 92 14.41 19.35 16.54
N GLN A 93 13.08 19.23 16.36
CA GLN A 93 12.04 20.18 16.78
C GLN A 93 12.27 21.62 16.26
N ILE A 94 12.83 21.73 15.06
CA ILE A 94 13.23 23.00 14.45
C ILE A 94 11.98 23.82 14.13
N HIS A 95 11.78 24.94 14.81
CA HIS A 95 10.66 25.88 14.59
C HIS A 95 9.25 25.27 14.76
N THR A 96 9.11 24.29 15.66
CA THR A 96 7.80 23.75 16.03
C THR A 96 6.90 24.83 16.65
N ASP A 97 5.61 24.81 16.30
CA ASP A 97 4.63 25.86 16.63
C ASP A 97 3.33 25.29 17.23
N ILE A 98 3.28 23.98 17.49
CA ILE A 98 2.17 23.31 18.15
C ILE A 98 2.60 22.04 18.87
N GLN A 99 1.85 21.62 19.89
CA GLN A 99 2.04 20.38 20.63
C GLN A 99 0.93 19.36 20.32
N LEU A 100 1.26 18.09 20.12
CA LEU A 100 0.28 17.00 20.04
C LEU A 100 0.30 16.18 21.32
N LYS A 101 -0.86 16.02 21.95
CA LYS A 101 -1.04 15.26 23.19
C LYS A 101 -1.61 13.89 22.89
N PRO A 102 -0.95 12.79 23.30
CA PRO A 102 -1.51 11.45 23.20
C PRO A 102 -2.57 11.20 24.28
N ALA A 103 -3.12 10.00 24.28
CA ALA A 103 -3.97 9.45 25.34
C ALA A 103 -3.31 9.56 26.73
N ASN A 104 -4.15 9.58 27.77
CA ASN A 104 -3.75 9.45 29.19
C ASN A 104 -2.73 10.49 29.69
N ASN A 105 -2.79 11.73 29.18
CA ASN A 105 -1.86 12.81 29.56
C ASN A 105 -0.38 12.45 29.35
N GLY A 106 -0.08 11.61 28.35
CA GLY A 106 1.30 11.31 27.97
C GLY A 106 2.07 12.55 27.50
N LEU A 107 3.39 12.39 27.36
CA LEU A 107 4.27 13.49 26.94
C LEU A 107 3.83 14.05 25.59
N SER A 108 3.73 15.37 25.48
CA SER A 108 3.35 16.02 24.22
C SER A 108 4.50 15.97 23.21
N ILE A 109 4.17 15.84 21.94
CA ILE A 109 5.14 15.84 20.84
C ILE A 109 5.04 17.18 20.09
N PRO A 110 6.12 17.97 20.04
CA PRO A 110 6.17 19.21 19.25
C PRO A 110 6.07 18.92 17.74
N ALA A 111 5.32 19.74 17.01
CA ALA A 111 5.09 19.58 15.58
C ALA A 111 4.86 20.93 14.87
N HIS A 112 4.49 20.85 13.58
CA HIS A 112 4.22 22.02 12.72
C HIS A 112 2.76 22.07 12.27
N ARG A 113 2.06 23.17 12.58
CA ARG A 113 0.68 23.44 12.14
C ARG A 113 0.55 23.29 10.61
N ALA A 114 1.52 23.82 9.87
CA ALA A 114 1.53 23.76 8.40
C ALA A 114 1.57 22.32 7.86
N ILE A 115 2.36 21.43 8.48
CA ILE A 115 2.41 20.02 8.05
C ILE A 115 1.10 19.32 8.39
N LEU A 116 0.57 19.50 9.60
CA LEU A 116 -0.70 18.88 9.98
C LEU A 116 -1.86 19.31 9.06
N ALA A 117 -2.00 20.62 8.82
CA ALA A 117 -3.05 21.20 7.99
C ALA A 117 -2.96 20.80 6.50
N THR A 118 -1.75 20.57 5.99
CA THR A 118 -1.58 20.16 4.58
C THR A 118 -1.83 18.67 4.35
N ARG A 119 -1.81 17.85 5.40
CA ARG A 119 -1.96 16.39 5.30
C ARG A 119 -3.35 15.87 5.69
N SER A 120 -4.15 16.70 6.37
CA SER A 120 -5.47 16.33 6.89
C SER A 120 -6.39 17.54 6.85
N GLN A 121 -7.56 17.37 6.24
CA GLN A 121 -8.59 18.39 6.25
C GLN A 121 -9.16 18.61 7.66
N ILE A 122 -9.21 17.56 8.48
CA ILE A 122 -9.63 17.64 9.88
C ILE A 122 -8.63 18.46 10.71
N PHE A 123 -7.32 18.19 10.62
CA PHE A 123 -6.31 19.02 11.29
C PHE A 123 -6.38 20.46 10.83
N LYS A 124 -6.52 20.71 9.52
CA LYS A 124 -6.68 22.05 8.98
C LYS A 124 -7.88 22.77 9.61
N ASN A 125 -9.05 22.13 9.62
CA ASN A 125 -10.27 22.72 10.20
C ASN A 125 -10.11 23.01 11.69
N MET A 126 -9.49 22.10 12.46
CA MET A 126 -9.22 22.32 13.88
C MET A 126 -8.31 23.54 14.10
N LEU A 127 -7.25 23.66 13.30
CA LEU A 127 -6.29 24.77 13.37
C LEU A 127 -6.83 26.11 12.87
N ASP A 128 -7.75 26.10 11.91
CA ASP A 128 -8.40 27.29 11.34
C ASP A 128 -9.52 27.81 12.25
N SER A 129 -10.27 26.91 12.91
CA SER A 129 -11.35 27.27 13.86
C SER A 129 -10.85 28.07 15.07
N ASP A 130 -9.56 27.89 15.38
CA ASP A 130 -8.80 28.50 16.45
C ASP A 130 -8.56 30.01 16.23
N VAL A 131 -8.58 30.46 14.96
CA VAL A 131 -8.27 31.85 14.59
C VAL A 131 -9.40 32.82 14.96
N CYS A 132 -10.63 32.33 15.16
CA CYS A 132 -11.80 33.20 15.23
C CYS A 132 -12.37 33.44 16.65
N LYS A 133 -12.00 32.68 17.69
CA LYS A 133 -12.77 32.70 18.97
C LYS A 133 -12.00 32.46 20.29
N ALA A 134 -10.72 32.09 20.28
CA ALA A 134 -9.95 31.78 21.48
C ALA A 134 -8.47 32.20 21.33
N PRO A 135 -7.66 32.33 22.41
CA PRO A 135 -6.21 32.30 22.27
C PRO A 135 -5.80 31.03 21.51
N PRO A 136 -4.77 31.07 20.65
CA PRO A 136 -4.34 29.92 19.86
C PRO A 136 -4.22 28.69 20.77
N MET A 137 -4.88 27.60 20.40
CA MET A 137 -4.64 26.30 21.01
C MET A 137 -3.20 25.90 20.69
N ASP A 138 -2.34 26.06 21.69
CA ASP A 138 -0.94 25.61 21.64
C ASP A 138 -0.83 24.07 21.55
N ALA A 139 -1.95 23.34 21.66
CA ALA A 139 -1.96 21.89 21.58
C ALA A 139 -3.23 21.27 20.96
N ILE A 140 -3.08 20.17 20.22
CA ILE A 140 -4.16 19.27 19.80
C ILE A 140 -4.06 17.98 20.62
N THR A 141 -5.20 17.47 21.11
CA THR A 141 -5.23 16.18 21.84
C THR A 141 -5.83 15.09 20.96
N LEU A 142 -5.13 13.95 20.86
CA LEU A 142 -5.51 12.76 20.11
C LEU A 142 -5.69 11.61 21.10
N PRO A 143 -6.82 11.56 21.83
CA PRO A 143 -7.01 10.69 22.99
C PRO A 143 -7.08 9.19 22.67
N GLU A 144 -7.24 8.83 21.40
CA GLU A 144 -7.28 7.45 20.93
C GLU A 144 -5.90 6.87 20.61
N LEU A 145 -4.85 7.69 20.58
CA LEU A 145 -3.49 7.25 20.25
C LEU A 145 -2.60 7.25 21.48
N SER A 146 -1.92 6.15 21.74
CA SER A 146 -0.77 6.14 22.64
C SER A 146 0.36 7.02 22.12
N TYR A 147 1.36 7.29 22.97
CA TYR A 147 2.54 8.06 22.56
C TYR A 147 3.24 7.45 21.34
N GLU A 148 3.44 6.14 21.33
CA GLU A 148 4.11 5.43 20.24
C GLU A 148 3.30 5.49 18.93
N GLU A 149 1.98 5.36 19.01
CA GLU A 149 1.11 5.45 17.84
C GLU A 149 1.03 6.88 17.30
N LEU A 150 1.02 7.87 18.19
CA LEU A 150 1.08 9.28 17.82
C LEU A 150 2.41 9.64 17.15
N GLU A 151 3.53 9.12 17.67
CA GLU A 151 4.84 9.25 17.04
C GLU A 151 4.83 8.63 15.63
N CYS A 152 4.28 7.43 15.47
CA CYS A 152 4.15 6.79 14.16
C CYS A 152 3.29 7.61 13.19
N LEU A 153 2.16 8.15 13.66
CA LEU A 153 1.31 9.01 12.85
C LEU A 153 2.08 10.25 12.40
N LEU A 154 2.75 10.95 13.32
CA LEU A 154 3.52 12.15 13.02
C LEU A 154 4.67 11.87 12.06
N GLU A 155 5.45 10.83 12.29
CA GLU A 155 6.50 10.41 11.36
C GLU A 155 5.91 10.20 9.96
N PHE A 156 4.80 9.46 9.85
CA PHE A 156 4.12 9.27 8.56
C PHE A 156 3.66 10.58 7.92
N LEU A 157 3.11 11.53 8.67
CA LEU A 157 2.68 12.83 8.12
C LEU A 157 3.83 13.65 7.54
N TYR A 158 5.04 13.48 8.08
CA TYR A 158 6.23 14.19 7.64
C TYR A 158 6.92 13.49 6.45
N ILE A 159 7.07 12.17 6.49
CA ILE A 159 7.87 11.43 5.49
C ILE A 159 7.04 10.59 4.50
N GLY A 160 5.76 10.33 4.80
CA GLY A 160 4.87 9.55 3.92
C GLY A 160 5.22 8.06 3.82
N SER A 161 5.92 7.52 4.81
CA SER A 161 6.26 6.10 4.94
C SER A 161 6.62 5.77 6.38
N LEU A 162 6.64 4.49 6.74
CA LEU A 162 7.10 4.00 8.03
C LEU A 162 7.89 2.70 7.85
N PRO A 163 8.83 2.38 8.75
CA PRO A 163 9.45 1.06 8.82
C PRO A 163 8.40 -0.04 9.02
N THR A 164 8.61 -1.20 8.39
CA THR A 164 7.68 -2.34 8.42
C THR A 164 7.34 -2.76 9.86
N GLU A 165 8.30 -2.69 10.77
CA GLU A 165 8.13 -3.05 12.18
C GLU A 165 7.12 -2.14 12.88
N LYS A 166 7.20 -0.82 12.64
CA LYS A 166 6.24 0.17 13.17
C LYS A 166 4.85 -0.06 12.57
N VAL A 167 4.77 -0.33 11.27
CA VAL A 167 3.50 -0.59 10.59
C VAL A 167 2.86 -1.88 11.14
N ASN A 168 3.59 -2.99 11.19
CA ASN A 168 3.08 -4.25 11.73
C ASN A 168 2.50 -4.10 13.14
N LYS A 169 3.14 -3.30 13.98
CA LYS A 169 2.71 -3.09 15.37
C LYS A 169 1.48 -2.18 15.48
N HIS A 170 1.36 -1.16 14.63
CA HIS A 170 0.40 -0.07 14.81
C HIS A 170 -0.58 0.15 13.64
N VAL A 171 -0.62 -0.75 12.64
CA VAL A 171 -1.44 -0.58 11.42
C VAL A 171 -2.93 -0.39 11.72
N ASN A 172 -3.46 -1.05 12.76
CA ASN A 172 -4.87 -0.93 13.16
C ASN A 172 -5.17 0.49 13.65
N SER A 173 -4.39 0.99 14.63
CA SER A 173 -4.54 2.33 15.19
C SER A 173 -4.27 3.43 14.15
N LEU A 174 -3.28 3.22 13.27
CA LEU A 174 -3.01 4.11 12.15
C LEU A 174 -4.16 4.15 11.14
N SER A 175 -4.85 3.02 10.91
CA SER A 175 -6.02 2.97 10.02
C SER A 175 -7.19 3.77 10.59
N LEU A 176 -7.46 3.60 11.89
CA LEU A 176 -8.49 4.37 12.59
C LEU A 176 -8.17 5.87 12.60
N ALA A 177 -6.91 6.24 12.83
CA ALA A 177 -6.46 7.62 12.73
C ALA A 177 -6.59 8.17 11.31
N ALA A 178 -6.25 7.38 10.29
CA ALA A 178 -6.36 7.80 8.90
C ALA A 178 -7.80 8.12 8.50
N ASP A 179 -8.75 7.29 8.93
CA ASP A 179 -10.18 7.50 8.72
C ASP A 179 -10.68 8.72 9.50
N LYS A 180 -10.43 8.75 10.82
CA LYS A 180 -10.91 9.82 11.71
C LYS A 180 -10.37 11.21 11.34
N TYR A 181 -9.11 11.30 10.94
CA TYR A 181 -8.47 12.57 10.57
C TYR A 181 -8.48 12.80 9.05
N GLU A 182 -9.19 11.98 8.27
CA GLU A 182 -9.28 12.10 6.81
C GLU A 182 -7.90 12.29 6.16
N ILE A 183 -7.04 11.26 6.26
CA ILE A 183 -5.70 11.21 5.66
C ILE A 183 -5.69 10.14 4.56
N PRO A 184 -6.15 10.44 3.33
CA PRO A 184 -6.42 9.41 2.31
C PRO A 184 -5.18 8.60 1.91
N TYR A 185 -3.99 9.23 1.95
CA TYR A 185 -2.75 8.52 1.62
C TYR A 185 -2.36 7.50 2.71
N LEU A 186 -2.60 7.80 3.99
CA LEU A 186 -2.40 6.84 5.07
C LEU A 186 -3.41 5.69 4.98
N SER A 187 -4.68 5.98 4.67
CA SER A 187 -5.70 4.94 4.47
C SER A 187 -5.26 3.93 3.40
N LYS A 188 -4.84 4.41 2.22
CA LYS A 188 -4.33 3.55 1.13
C LYS A 188 -3.02 2.84 1.49
N PHE A 189 -2.20 3.44 2.34
CA PHE A 189 -0.96 2.82 2.81
C PHE A 189 -1.27 1.64 3.74
N CYS A 190 -2.13 1.84 4.73
CA CYS A 190 -2.56 0.80 5.66
C CYS A 190 -3.33 -0.32 4.94
N GLU A 191 -4.25 0.01 4.03
CA GLU A 191 -5.01 -0.98 3.27
C GLU A 191 -4.09 -1.91 2.45
N ARG A 192 -3.13 -1.34 1.71
CA ARG A 192 -2.14 -2.14 0.95
C ARG A 192 -1.30 -3.02 1.85
N HIS A 193 -0.89 -2.49 3.01
CA HIS A 193 -0.12 -3.27 3.96
C HIS A 193 -0.93 -4.46 4.49
N MET A 194 -2.16 -4.23 4.94
CA MET A 194 -3.05 -5.28 5.44
C MET A 194 -3.34 -6.34 4.37
N LEU A 195 -3.54 -5.95 3.11
CA LEU A 195 -3.68 -6.90 2.00
C LEU A 195 -2.44 -7.77 1.82
N GLY A 196 -1.25 -7.16 1.87
CA GLY A 196 0.02 -7.87 1.69
C GLY A 196 0.43 -8.74 2.87
N SER A 197 -0.08 -8.44 4.07
CA SER A 197 0.24 -9.16 5.31
C SER A 197 -0.89 -10.06 5.82
N LEU A 198 -1.97 -10.25 5.05
CA LEU A 198 -3.15 -10.99 5.48
C LEU A 198 -2.79 -12.46 5.81
N SER A 199 -3.18 -12.91 6.99
CA SER A 199 -2.90 -14.26 7.50
C SER A 199 -3.96 -14.70 8.50
N SER A 200 -4.01 -16.00 8.83
CA SER A 200 -4.96 -16.54 9.82
C SER A 200 -4.84 -15.87 11.18
N SER A 201 -3.65 -15.39 11.56
CA SER A 201 -3.42 -14.73 12.84
C SER A 201 -3.98 -13.31 12.92
N ASN A 202 -4.17 -12.62 11.80
CA ASN A 202 -4.65 -11.23 11.76
C ASN A 202 -5.96 -11.02 10.98
N ALA A 203 -6.48 -12.03 10.28
CA ALA A 203 -7.63 -11.87 9.38
C ALA A 203 -8.87 -11.31 10.08
N LEU A 204 -9.11 -11.68 11.34
CA LEU A 204 -10.23 -11.15 12.13
C LEU A 204 -10.08 -9.66 12.44
N ASP A 205 -8.86 -9.20 12.77
CA ASP A 205 -8.59 -7.78 13.00
C ASP A 205 -8.73 -6.98 11.71
N VAL A 206 -8.22 -7.52 10.61
CA VAL A 206 -8.34 -6.89 9.29
C VAL A 206 -9.81 -6.78 8.89
N LEU A 207 -10.62 -7.80 9.15
CA LEU A 207 -12.06 -7.74 8.92
C LEU A 207 -12.73 -6.67 9.78
N GLU A 208 -12.37 -6.57 11.05
CA GLU A 208 -12.91 -5.54 11.95
C GLU A 208 -12.55 -4.12 11.47
N ILE A 209 -11.26 -3.87 11.21
CA ILE A 209 -10.78 -2.55 10.79
C ILE A 209 -11.36 -2.15 9.43
N SER A 210 -11.45 -3.08 8.48
CA SER A 210 -12.03 -2.80 7.17
C SER A 210 -13.53 -2.52 7.21
N ASP A 211 -14.26 -3.08 8.19
CA ASP A 211 -15.65 -2.72 8.44
C ASP A 211 -15.77 -1.32 9.05
N VAL A 212 -14.99 -1.02 10.10
CA VAL A 212 -15.00 0.27 10.79
C VAL A 212 -14.61 1.42 9.86
N CYS A 213 -13.52 1.27 9.10
CA CYS A 213 -13.00 2.30 8.19
C CYS A 213 -13.65 2.25 6.80
N SER A 214 -14.68 1.41 6.61
CA SER A 214 -15.38 1.24 5.32
C SER A 214 -14.45 0.91 4.13
N TYR A 215 -13.38 0.12 4.35
CA TYR A 215 -12.50 -0.39 3.30
C TYR A 215 -13.14 -1.61 2.61
N ILE A 216 -14.07 -1.35 1.69
CA ILE A 216 -14.92 -2.37 1.05
C ILE A 216 -14.10 -3.52 0.43
N SER A 217 -13.10 -3.20 -0.38
CA SER A 217 -12.27 -4.19 -1.07
C SER A 217 -11.47 -5.07 -0.11
N LEU A 218 -10.88 -4.45 0.93
CA LEU A 218 -10.17 -5.17 1.99
C LEU A 218 -11.12 -6.07 2.78
N LYS A 219 -12.32 -5.58 3.12
CA LYS A 219 -13.34 -6.32 3.85
C LYS A 219 -13.78 -7.58 3.10
N GLU A 220 -14.08 -7.45 1.80
CA GLU A 220 -14.41 -8.61 0.97
C GLU A 220 -13.27 -9.62 0.88
N THR A 221 -12.04 -9.14 0.79
CA THR A 221 -10.84 -9.98 0.72
C THR A 221 -10.61 -10.72 2.04
N ALA A 222 -10.74 -10.02 3.17
CA ALA A 222 -10.65 -10.60 4.50
C ALA A 222 -11.75 -11.64 4.74
N LEU A 223 -13.00 -11.36 4.38
CA LEU A 223 -14.10 -12.33 4.46
C LEU A 223 -13.81 -13.59 3.65
N LYS A 224 -13.36 -13.46 2.39
CA LYS A 224 -12.99 -14.61 1.55
C LYS A 224 -11.85 -15.41 2.17
N PHE A 225 -10.83 -14.73 2.68
CA PHE A 225 -9.70 -15.38 3.34
C PHE A 225 -10.15 -16.17 4.57
N ILE A 226 -11.00 -15.58 5.42
CA ILE A 226 -11.53 -16.23 6.63
C ILE A 226 -12.31 -17.48 6.26
N VAL A 227 -13.21 -17.39 5.26
CA VAL A 227 -14.01 -18.54 4.81
C VAL A 227 -13.12 -19.67 4.28
N ASN A 228 -12.05 -19.34 3.58
CA ASN A 228 -11.12 -20.34 3.03
C ASN A 228 -10.24 -21.03 4.09
N ASN A 229 -10.05 -20.41 5.26
CA ASN A 229 -9.25 -20.92 6.37
C ASN A 229 -10.09 -21.06 7.65
N MET A 230 -11.39 -21.34 7.47
CA MET A 230 -12.38 -21.26 8.55
C MET A 230 -12.15 -22.34 9.61
N ASP A 231 -11.59 -23.48 9.22
CA ASP A 231 -11.18 -24.57 10.09
C ASP A 231 -10.10 -24.14 11.09
N GLU A 232 -9.10 -23.37 10.66
CA GLU A 232 -8.09 -22.83 11.59
C GLU A 232 -8.69 -21.71 12.46
N ILE A 233 -9.43 -20.79 11.84
CA ILE A 233 -9.86 -19.55 12.48
C ILE A 233 -11.00 -19.79 13.48
N ALA A 234 -12.00 -20.62 13.15
CA ALA A 234 -13.19 -20.80 13.98
C ALA A 234 -12.91 -21.40 15.36
N PHE A 235 -11.86 -22.23 15.47
CA PHE A 235 -11.48 -22.89 16.72
C PHE A 235 -10.41 -22.13 17.50
N SER A 236 -10.04 -20.92 17.06
CA SER A 236 -9.10 -20.06 17.79
C SER A 236 -9.81 -19.31 18.92
N ALA A 237 -9.14 -19.14 20.07
CA ALA A 237 -9.65 -18.30 21.16
C ALA A 237 -9.95 -16.86 20.71
N ARG A 238 -9.18 -16.36 19.74
CA ARG A 238 -9.37 -15.05 19.11
C ARG A 238 -10.75 -14.91 18.45
N PHE A 239 -11.27 -15.99 17.86
CA PHE A 239 -12.59 -15.98 17.22
C PHE A 239 -13.72 -15.87 18.24
N GLU A 240 -13.57 -16.47 19.43
CA GLU A 240 -14.55 -16.34 20.51
C GLU A 240 -14.65 -14.88 20.98
N GLU A 241 -13.51 -14.23 21.23
CA GLU A 241 -13.45 -12.81 21.61
C GLU A 241 -14.03 -11.91 20.51
N PHE A 242 -13.65 -12.18 19.25
CA PHE A 242 -14.17 -11.47 18.09
C PHE A 242 -15.68 -11.60 17.97
N ALA A 243 -16.23 -12.80 18.21
CA ALA A 243 -17.66 -13.05 18.05
C ALA A 243 -18.52 -12.33 19.07
N ILE A 244 -18.03 -12.19 20.30
CA ILE A 244 -18.69 -11.41 21.36
C ILE A 244 -18.69 -9.93 20.99
N LYS A 245 -17.56 -9.42 20.50
CA LYS A 245 -17.38 -8.00 20.16
C LYS A 245 -18.13 -7.60 18.88
N ASN A 246 -18.17 -8.49 17.89
CA ASN A 246 -18.62 -8.18 16.52
C ASN A 246 -19.69 -9.16 16.00
N PRO A 247 -20.88 -9.25 16.63
CA PRO A 247 -21.90 -10.22 16.24
C PRO A 247 -22.39 -10.04 14.78
N HIS A 248 -22.40 -8.80 14.26
CA HIS A 248 -22.77 -8.55 12.86
C HIS A 248 -21.74 -9.08 11.86
N LEU A 249 -20.46 -9.08 12.21
CA LEU A 249 -19.40 -9.66 11.37
C LEU A 249 -19.47 -11.18 11.37
N CYS A 250 -19.83 -11.82 12.50
CA CYS A 250 -20.10 -13.26 12.53
C CYS A 250 -21.22 -13.65 11.56
N VAL A 251 -22.32 -12.88 11.55
CA VAL A 251 -23.42 -13.09 10.58
C VAL A 251 -22.92 -12.97 9.14
N GLN A 252 -22.03 -12.01 8.85
CA GLN A 252 -21.44 -11.85 7.52
C GLN A 252 -20.53 -13.02 7.14
N ILE A 253 -19.69 -13.49 8.06
CA ILE A 253 -18.84 -14.68 7.88
C ILE A 253 -19.71 -15.89 7.57
N THR A 254 -20.72 -16.18 8.39
CA THR A 254 -21.63 -17.32 8.18
C THR A 254 -22.32 -17.26 6.82
N ARG A 255 -22.82 -16.08 6.43
CA ARG A 255 -23.42 -15.88 5.10
C ARG A 255 -22.41 -16.13 3.98
N ALA A 256 -21.18 -15.64 4.12
CA ALA A 256 -20.11 -15.84 3.15
C ALA A 256 -19.74 -17.32 3.00
N SER A 257 -19.64 -18.08 4.11
CA SER A 257 -19.38 -19.52 4.10
C SER A 257 -20.46 -20.30 3.33
N LEU A 258 -21.74 -19.95 3.54
CA LEU A 258 -22.85 -20.60 2.85
C LEU A 258 -22.94 -20.25 1.36
N MET A 259 -22.49 -19.05 0.96
CA MET A 259 -22.41 -18.67 -0.45
C MET A 259 -21.26 -19.36 -1.19
N GLY A 260 -20.14 -19.62 -0.51
CA GLY A 260 -19.04 -20.43 -1.03
C GLY A 260 -19.44 -21.89 -1.26
N ALA A 261 -20.19 -22.48 -0.32
CA ALA A 261 -20.66 -23.86 -0.39
C ALA A 261 -21.66 -24.14 -1.52
N LYS A 262 -22.32 -23.10 -2.08
CA LYS A 262 -23.26 -23.22 -3.22
C LYS A 262 -22.56 -23.25 -4.58
N LYS A 263 -21.24 -23.04 -4.64
CA LYS A 263 -20.45 -23.02 -5.89
C LYS A 263 -19.68 -24.33 -6.14
N VAL A 264 -19.88 -25.36 -5.32
CA VAL A 264 -19.32 -26.72 -5.44
C VAL A 264 -20.48 -27.68 -5.68
#